data_AF-A0A971TN84-F1
#
_entry.id   AF-A0A971TN84-F1
#
_cell.length_a   1.000
_cell.length_b   1.000
_cell.length_c   1.000
_cell.angle_alpha   90.00
_cell.angle_beta   90.00
_cell.angle_gamma   90.00
#
_symmetry.space_group_name_H-M   'P 1'
#
loop_
_entity.id
_entity.type
_entity.pdbx_description
1 polymer ?
#
loop_
_entity_poly.entity_id
_entity_poly.type
_entity_poly.pdbx_seq_one_letter_code
_entity_poly.pdbx_strand_id
1 'polypeptide(L)'
;MDSLTERLDNTAKRMFGADAAVSGCVGTATAPGELRILVDGHVVGRGESFQEALSEAALTLGRRAGDRADDRPGPSAAGPGGAVSDSVSDALPSQAF
;
A
#
# COMPACT_ATOMS: atom_id res chain seq x y z
N MET A 1 15.29 24.90 -0.71
CA MET A 1 13.98 24.22 -0.60
C MET A 1 13.48 24.46 0.81
N ASP A 2 12.23 24.90 0.98
CA ASP A 2 11.66 25.22 2.29
C ASP A 2 11.50 23.96 3.15
N SER A 3 11.88 24.04 4.43
CA SER A 3 11.85 22.91 5.38
C SER A 3 10.47 22.30 5.59
N LEU A 4 9.42 23.08 5.31
CA LEU A 4 8.03 22.62 5.34
C LEU A 4 7.73 21.67 4.16
N THR A 5 8.08 22.07 2.93
CA THR A 5 7.82 21.29 1.72
C THR A 5 8.52 19.93 1.77
N GLU A 6 9.77 19.89 2.25
CA GLU A 6 10.50 18.62 2.47
C GLU A 6 9.81 17.68 3.47
N ARG A 7 9.22 18.23 4.54
CA ARG A 7 8.46 17.43 5.51
C ARG A 7 7.18 16.88 4.91
N LEU A 8 6.46 17.68 4.13
CA LEU A 8 5.24 17.25 3.44
C LEU A 8 5.57 16.14 2.42
N ASP A 9 6.65 16.33 1.66
CA ASP A 9 7.10 15.36 0.66
C ASP A 9 7.52 14.03 1.29
N ASN A 10 8.31 14.06 2.37
CA ASN A 10 8.66 12.86 3.13
C ASN A 10 7.42 12.15 3.70
N THR A 11 6.40 12.92 4.12
CA THR A 11 5.15 12.35 4.64
C THR A 11 4.38 11.65 3.52
N ALA A 12 4.23 12.30 2.37
CA ALA A 12 3.60 11.71 1.18
C ALA A 12 4.30 10.42 0.75
N LYS A 13 5.64 10.41 0.74
CA LYS A 13 6.45 9.23 0.41
C LYS A 13 6.23 8.06 1.36
N ARG A 14 6.09 8.33 2.66
CA ARG A 14 5.83 7.28 3.66
C ARG A 14 4.43 6.66 3.51
N MET A 15 3.46 7.41 3.02
CA MET A 15 2.08 6.93 2.88
C MET A 15 1.81 6.27 1.52
N PHE A 16 2.41 6.80 0.45
CA PHE A 16 2.07 6.42 -0.92
C PHE A 16 3.22 5.76 -1.71
N GLY A 17 4.43 5.72 -1.15
CA GLY A 17 5.61 5.10 -1.77
C GLY A 17 6.66 6.14 -2.18
N ALA A 18 7.88 5.65 -2.52
CA ALA A 18 9.02 6.50 -2.82
C ALA A 18 8.81 7.46 -4.02
N ASP A 19 7.92 7.07 -4.93
CA ASP A 19 7.56 7.82 -6.15
C ASP A 19 6.52 8.93 -5.89
N ALA A 20 6.06 9.08 -4.65
CA ALA A 20 5.14 10.14 -4.28
C ALA A 20 5.85 11.49 -4.20
N ALA A 21 5.19 12.54 -4.67
CA ALA A 21 5.69 13.90 -4.62
C ALA A 21 4.59 14.90 -4.29
N VAL A 22 4.94 15.95 -3.55
CA VAL A 22 4.04 17.10 -3.31
C VAL A 22 4.46 18.25 -4.22
N SER A 23 3.49 18.77 -4.99
CA SER A 23 3.70 19.91 -5.89
C SER A 23 2.62 20.97 -5.69
N GLY A 24 2.92 22.20 -6.09
CA GLY A 24 1.98 23.31 -6.06
C GLY A 24 2.43 24.41 -5.11
N CYS A 25 1.50 25.31 -4.79
CA CYS A 25 1.77 26.48 -3.97
C CYS A 25 0.68 26.65 -2.94
N VAL A 26 1.08 26.96 -1.70
CA VAL A 26 0.13 27.36 -0.66
C VAL A 26 -0.42 28.73 -1.04
N GLY A 27 -1.74 28.83 -1.10
CA GLY A 27 -2.43 30.07 -1.41
C GLY A 27 -2.20 31.18 -0.40
N THR A 28 -2.42 32.41 -0.84
CA THR A 28 -2.63 33.54 0.07
C THR A 28 -4.13 33.78 0.23
N ALA A 29 -4.51 34.60 1.21
CA ALA A 29 -5.91 34.99 1.41
C ALA A 29 -6.54 35.67 0.16
N THR A 30 -5.73 36.18 -0.76
CA THR A 30 -6.17 36.85 -1.99
C THR A 30 -5.95 36.03 -3.27
N ALA A 31 -5.20 34.93 -3.19
CA ALA A 31 -4.96 34.02 -4.30
C ALA A 31 -4.92 32.59 -3.76
N PRO A 32 -6.05 31.84 -3.85
CA PRO A 32 -6.07 30.46 -3.42
C PRO A 32 -5.06 29.67 -4.26
N GLY A 33 -4.16 29.00 -3.56
CA GLY A 33 -3.13 28.17 -4.13
C GLY A 33 -3.58 26.73 -4.09
N GLU A 34 -3.06 25.91 -4.99
CA GLU A 34 -3.44 24.51 -5.09
C GLU A 34 -2.23 23.65 -4.77
N LEU A 35 -2.38 22.77 -3.78
CA LEU A 35 -1.47 21.68 -3.50
C LEU A 35 -1.96 20.42 -4.19
N ARG A 36 -1.03 19.66 -4.76
CA ARG A 36 -1.27 18.43 -5.50
C ARG A 36 -0.35 17.35 -4.97
N ILE A 37 -0.91 16.17 -4.71
CA ILE A 37 -0.13 14.96 -4.42
C ILE A 37 -0.07 14.14 -5.69
N LEU A 38 1.15 13.84 -6.12
CA LEU A 38 1.44 12.99 -7.27
C LEU A 38 1.97 11.64 -6.79
N VAL A 39 1.57 10.58 -7.48
CA VAL A 39 2.13 9.23 -7.36
C VAL A 39 2.35 8.72 -8.77
N ASP A 40 3.56 8.27 -9.10
CA ASP A 40 3.95 7.85 -10.45
C ASP A 40 3.65 8.92 -11.53
N GLY A 41 3.81 10.20 -11.18
CA GLY A 41 3.51 11.33 -12.07
C GLY A 41 2.01 11.62 -12.27
N HIS A 42 1.12 10.85 -11.64
CA HIS A 42 -0.32 11.08 -11.69
C HIS A 42 -0.83 11.81 -10.45
N VAL A 43 -1.68 12.82 -10.65
CA VAL A 43 -2.31 13.52 -9.53
C VAL A 43 -3.38 12.62 -8.91
N VAL A 44 -3.19 12.27 -7.65
CA VAL A 44 -4.13 11.41 -6.89
C VAL A 44 -4.98 12.21 -5.90
N GLY A 45 -4.56 13.42 -5.53
CA GLY A 45 -5.33 14.33 -4.69
C GLY A 45 -4.91 15.79 -4.85
N ARG A 46 -5.85 16.71 -4.61
CA ARG A 46 -5.71 18.16 -4.75
C ARG A 46 -6.40 18.87 -3.58
N GLY A 47 -5.98 20.09 -3.28
CA GLY A 47 -6.65 20.88 -2.25
C GLY A 47 -5.96 22.21 -2.01
N GLU A 48 -6.64 23.08 -1.27
CA GLU A 48 -6.07 24.37 -0.85
C GLU A 48 -5.07 24.18 0.30
N SER A 49 -5.15 23.03 0.97
CA SER A 49 -4.22 22.58 2.02
C SER A 49 -3.71 21.17 1.78
N PHE A 50 -2.59 20.83 2.44
CA PHE A 50 -2.03 19.47 2.37
C PHE A 50 -3.00 18.42 2.92
N GLN A 51 -3.78 18.76 3.94
CA GLN A 51 -4.73 17.82 4.55
C GLN A 51 -5.90 17.48 3.62
N GLU A 52 -6.39 18.46 2.84
CA GLU A 52 -7.41 18.22 1.81
C GLU A 52 -6.86 17.34 0.69
N ALA A 53 -5.71 17.71 0.14
CA ALA A 53 -5.05 16.93 -0.91
C ALA A 53 -4.76 15.49 -0.43
N LEU A 54 -4.37 15.33 0.83
CA LEU A 54 -4.13 14.02 1.45
C LEU A 54 -5.41 13.19 1.57
N SER A 55 -6.50 13.80 2.02
CA SER A 55 -7.79 13.13 2.18
C SER A 55 -8.34 12.66 0.84
N GLU A 56 -8.24 13.50 -0.19
CA GLU A 56 -8.61 13.12 -1.56
C GLU A 56 -7.73 11.99 -2.10
N ALA A 57 -6.40 12.08 -1.90
CA ALA A 57 -5.46 11.04 -2.33
C ALA A 57 -5.77 9.68 -1.69
N ALA A 58 -6.08 9.66 -0.39
CA ALA A 58 -6.46 8.44 0.32
C ALA A 58 -7.75 7.82 -0.25
N LEU A 59 -8.75 8.64 -0.58
CA LEU A 59 -10.00 8.18 -1.20
C LEU A 59 -9.76 7.62 -2.61
N THR A 60 -8.95 8.29 -3.43
CA THR A 60 -8.65 7.88 -4.80
C THR A 60 -7.89 6.54 -4.85
N LEU A 61 -6.89 6.39 -3.99
CA LEU A 61 -6.10 5.16 -3.90
C LEU A 61 -6.90 4.01 -3.25
N GLY A 62 -7.71 4.31 -2.23
CA GLY A 62 -8.61 3.34 -1.62
C GLY A 62 -9.60 2.74 -2.62
N ARG A 63 -10.15 3.56 -3.54
CA ARG A 63 -11.01 3.07 -4.64
C ARG A 63 -10.23 2.18 -5.62
N ARG A 64 -9.01 2.55 -6.00
CA ARG A 64 -8.16 1.73 -6.90
C ARG A 64 -7.77 0.39 -6.29
N ALA A 65 -7.56 0.33 -4.98
CA ALA A 65 -7.27 -0.92 -4.28
C ALA A 65 -8.51 -1.83 -4.21
N GLY A 66 -9.70 -1.26 -4.06
CA GLY A 66 -10.97 -2.00 -4.10
C GLY A 66 -11.24 -2.60 -5.49
N ASP A 67 -10.94 -1.87 -6.57
CA ASP A 67 -11.16 -2.32 -7.94
C ASP A 67 -10.29 -3.53 -8.33
N ARG A 68 -9.06 -3.63 -7.82
CA ARG A 68 -8.19 -4.80 -8.03
C ARG A 68 -8.54 -6.01 -7.15
N ALA A 69 -9.30 -5.81 -6.07
CA ALA A 69 -9.65 -6.91 -5.17
C ALA A 69 -10.71 -7.86 -5.76
N ASP A 70 -11.46 -7.39 -6.77
CA ASP A 70 -12.50 -8.16 -7.48
C ASP A 70 -11.94 -9.01 -8.65
N ASP A 71 -10.78 -8.63 -9.21
CA ASP A 71 -10.10 -9.38 -10.29
C ASP A 71 -9.22 -10.54 -9.75
N ARG A 72 -9.75 -11.33 -8.81
CA ARG A 72 -9.10 -12.58 -8.40
C ARG A 72 -9.67 -13.72 -9.24
N PRO A 73 -8.88 -14.45 -10.06
CA PRO A 73 -9.36 -15.69 -10.65
C PRO A 73 -9.73 -16.62 -9.48
N GLY A 74 -11.01 -17.03 -9.44
CA GLY A 74 -11.53 -17.88 -8.37
C GLY A 74 -10.66 -19.12 -8.16
N PRO A 75 -10.57 -19.66 -6.94
CA PRO A 75 -9.75 -20.84 -6.66
C PRO A 75 -10.27 -22.00 -7.51
N SER A 76 -9.51 -22.37 -8.55
CA SER A 76 -9.64 -23.65 -9.22
C SER A 76 -9.29 -24.72 -8.19
N ALA A 77 -10.31 -25.29 -7.57
CA ALA A 77 -10.17 -26.38 -6.63
C ALA A 77 -9.76 -27.65 -7.37
N ALA A 78 -8.46 -27.80 -7.64
CA ALA A 78 -7.85 -29.10 -7.84
C ALA A 78 -7.96 -29.87 -6.52
N GLY A 79 -8.71 -30.98 -6.53
CA GLY A 79 -9.05 -31.76 -5.34
C GLY A 79 -7.83 -32.34 -4.61
N PRO A 80 -7.94 -32.64 -3.31
CA PRO A 80 -6.84 -33.21 -2.54
C PRO A 80 -6.80 -34.73 -2.74
N GLY A 81 -5.84 -35.20 -3.54
CA GLY A 81 -5.43 -36.59 -3.58
C GLY A 81 -3.99 -36.69 -3.08
N GLY A 82 -3.76 -37.38 -1.96
CA GLY A 82 -2.42 -37.75 -1.53
C GLY A 82 -2.23 -37.77 -0.02
N ALA A 83 -2.78 -38.81 0.62
CA ALA A 83 -2.36 -39.21 1.96
C ALA A 83 -0.88 -39.63 1.92
N VAL A 84 -0.06 -39.10 2.82
CA VAL A 84 1.23 -39.69 3.17
C VAL A 84 1.14 -40.22 4.59
N SER A 85 1.13 -41.56 4.69
CA SER A 85 1.26 -42.31 5.93
C SER A 85 2.70 -42.24 6.41
N ASP A 86 2.93 -41.68 7.59
CA ASP A 86 4.22 -41.70 8.27
C ASP A 86 4.39 -43.08 8.94
N SER A 87 5.27 -43.92 8.39
CA SER A 87 5.64 -45.21 8.98
C SER A 87 6.67 -44.99 10.09
N VAL A 88 6.28 -45.29 11.32
CA VAL A 88 7.16 -45.28 12.50
C VAL A 88 8.18 -46.42 12.36
N SER A 89 9.45 -46.07 12.21
CA SER A 89 10.58 -47.01 12.26
C SER A 89 11.00 -47.26 13.71
N ASP A 90 10.89 -48.53 14.10
CA ASP A 90 11.93 -49.38 14.70
C ASP A 90 13.02 -48.71 15.56
N ALA A 91 12.99 -48.97 16.88
CA ALA A 91 14.19 -48.97 17.73
C ALA A 91 13.89 -49.56 19.12
N LEU A 92 14.14 -50.86 19.35
CA LEU A 92 14.60 -51.37 20.64
C LEU A 92 15.34 -52.70 20.44
N PRO A 93 16.68 -52.76 20.63
CA PRO A 93 17.34 -54.00 20.91
C PRO A 93 17.71 -54.14 22.39
N SER A 94 17.76 -55.41 22.78
CA SER A 94 18.64 -55.99 23.79
C SER A 94 18.13 -56.07 25.23
N GLN A 95 17.64 -57.28 25.53
CA GLN A 95 17.76 -57.88 26.85
C GLN A 95 19.23 -58.17 27.18
N ALA A 96 19.60 -57.96 28.44
CA ALA A 96 20.57 -58.75 29.19
C ALA A 96 20.49 -58.32 30.66
N PHE A 97 20.00 -59.20 31.54
CA PHE A 97 20.58 -59.60 32.83
C PHE A 97 19.60 -60.52 33.57
#